data_AF-A0A7U6Y4G9-F1
#
_entry.id   AF-A0A7U6Y4G9-F1
#
_cell.length_a   1.000
_cell.length_b   1.000
_cell.length_c   1.000
_cell.angle_alpha   90.00
_cell.angle_beta   90.00
_cell.angle_gamma   90.00
#
_symmetry.space_group_name_H-M   'P 1'
#
loop_
_entity.id
_entity.type
_entity.pdbx_description
1 polymer ?
#
loop_
_entity_poly.entity_id
_entity_poly.type
_entity_poly.pdbx_seq_one_letter_code
_entity_poly.pdbx_strand_id
1 'polypeptide(L)'
;MVIAAGALLLAYVYSGTGKKEEPGYDVRATFKRTDGLSYGAQVRLSGIVVGKVAGYKLDDSYRAIVTLRLKPGVELPKDSSALIHTDGLLGAKYIELQPGGDAENLKAGNAITYTQDSVDLVDLLEKIVGMAKARRAEFAKSLAPPAAPEPEVLPSLPSTGPTLLQGRSP
;
A
#
# COMPACT_ATOMS: atom_id res chain seq x y z
N MET A 1 -6.03 47.27 -23.08
CA MET A 1 -7.30 46.62 -22.68
C MET A 1 -7.10 45.18 -22.21
N VAL A 2 -6.51 44.29 -23.03
CA VAL A 2 -6.34 42.86 -22.66
C VAL A 2 -5.47 42.65 -21.42
N ILE A 3 -4.36 43.39 -21.27
CA ILE A 3 -3.48 43.27 -20.10
C ILE A 3 -4.18 43.72 -18.81
N ALA A 4 -4.94 44.82 -18.86
CA ALA A 4 -5.68 45.32 -17.71
C ALA A 4 -6.82 44.36 -17.32
N ALA A 5 -7.54 43.81 -18.29
CA ALA A 5 -8.57 42.80 -18.06
C ALA A 5 -7.97 41.50 -17.49
N GLY A 6 -6.80 41.08 -17.99
CA GLY A 6 -6.07 39.93 -17.47
C GLY A 6 -5.59 40.13 -16.03
N ALA A 7 -5.04 41.31 -15.71
CA ALA A 7 -4.64 41.66 -14.35
C ALA A 7 -5.83 41.71 -13.38
N LEU A 8 -6.98 42.22 -13.85
CA LEU A 8 -8.21 42.24 -13.06
C LEU A 8 -8.77 40.84 -12.80
N LEU A 9 -8.76 39.98 -13.82
CA LEU A 9 -9.18 38.58 -13.69
C LEU A 9 -8.24 37.84 -12.72
N LEU A 10 -6.93 38.04 -12.85
CA LEU A 10 -5.94 37.43 -11.97
C LEU A 10 -6.14 37.90 -10.52
N ALA A 11 -6.31 39.20 -10.30
CA ALA A 11 -6.59 39.76 -8.99
C ALA A 11 -7.91 39.23 -8.41
N TYR A 12 -8.97 39.11 -9.22
CA TYR A 12 -10.25 38.56 -8.80
C TYR A 12 -10.15 37.09 -8.39
N VAL A 13 -9.43 36.28 -9.17
CA VAL A 13 -9.15 34.87 -8.83
C VAL A 13 -8.37 34.78 -7.53
N TYR A 14 -7.34 35.62 -7.35
CA TYR A 14 -6.56 35.67 -6.11
C TYR A 14 -7.39 36.14 -4.91
N SER A 15 -8.23 37.17 -5.05
CA SER A 15 -9.13 37.64 -3.99
C SER A 15 -10.19 36.60 -3.60
N GLY A 16 -10.58 35.72 -4.53
CA GLY A 16 -11.51 34.59 -4.26
C GLY A 16 -10.88 33.39 -3.54
N THR A 17 -9.56 33.35 -3.34
CA THR A 17 -8.88 32.24 -2.65
C THR A 17 -8.95 32.30 -1.12
N GLY A 18 -9.45 33.40 -0.55
CA GLY A 18 -9.78 33.51 0.87
C GLY A 18 -11.04 32.71 1.22
N LYS A 19 -10.99 31.38 1.11
CA LYS A 19 -12.04 30.49 1.61
C LYS A 19 -12.17 30.75 3.11
N LYS A 20 -13.23 31.44 3.51
CA LYS A 20 -13.68 31.59 4.91
C LYS A 20 -13.60 30.19 5.53
N GLU A 21 -12.66 29.98 6.44
CA GLU A 21 -12.50 28.68 7.09
C GLU A 21 -13.80 28.39 7.81
N GLU A 22 -14.50 27.33 7.37
CA GLU A 22 -15.64 26.86 8.12
C GLU A 22 -15.17 26.53 9.55
N PRO A 23 -15.96 26.93 10.57
CA PRO A 23 -15.68 26.53 11.94
C PRO A 23 -15.53 25.02 11.99
N GLY A 24 -14.65 24.54 12.88
CA GLY A 24 -14.24 23.14 12.91
C GLY A 24 -12.98 22.95 13.73
N TYR A 25 -12.55 21.71 13.86
CA TYR A 25 -11.34 21.34 14.57
C TYR A 25 -10.51 20.37 13.74
N ASP A 26 -9.20 20.39 13.99
CA ASP A 26 -8.26 19.59 13.23
C ASP A 26 -7.90 18.32 14.00
N VAL A 27 -7.78 17.20 13.30
CA VAL A 27 -7.17 15.96 13.79
C VAL A 27 -6.12 15.51 12.78
N ARG A 28 -5.16 14.69 13.25
CA ARG A 28 -4.07 14.20 12.40
C ARG A 28 -4.22 12.70 12.18
N ALA A 29 -3.84 12.22 11.01
CA ALA A 29 -3.72 10.80 10.73
C ALA A 29 -2.44 10.55 9.94
N THR A 30 -1.69 9.52 10.28
CA THR A 30 -0.39 9.22 9.68
C THR A 30 -0.48 7.99 8.80
N PHE A 31 -0.21 8.13 7.51
CA PHE A 31 -0.26 7.04 6.53
C PHE A 31 1.13 6.78 5.95
N LYS A 32 1.41 5.55 5.55
CA LYS A 32 2.61 5.24 4.76
C LYS A 32 2.45 5.68 3.31
N ARG A 33 1.22 5.60 2.77
CA ARG A 33 0.90 5.96 1.39
C ARG A 33 -0.44 6.70 1.30
N THR A 34 -0.42 7.82 0.60
CA THR A 34 -1.58 8.69 0.36
C THR A 34 -1.81 8.95 -1.13
N ASP A 35 -1.32 8.06 -2.00
CA ASP A 35 -1.41 8.22 -3.45
C ASP A 35 -2.85 8.48 -3.88
N GLY A 36 -3.06 9.48 -4.74
CA GLY A 36 -4.37 9.89 -5.24
C GLY A 36 -5.28 10.61 -4.23
N LEU A 37 -4.86 10.81 -2.98
CA LEU A 37 -5.61 11.60 -1.99
C LEU A 37 -5.28 13.09 -2.16
N SER A 38 -6.24 13.87 -2.66
CA SER A 38 -6.06 15.29 -2.96
C SER A 38 -6.39 16.23 -1.80
N TYR A 39 -5.77 17.42 -1.78
CA TYR A 39 -6.16 18.49 -0.86
C TYR A 39 -7.64 18.82 -1.04
N GLY A 40 -8.38 18.97 0.06
CA GLY A 40 -9.82 19.17 0.04
C GLY A 40 -10.64 17.91 -0.25
N ALA A 41 -10.02 16.73 -0.35
CA ALA A 41 -10.73 15.46 -0.41
C ALA A 41 -11.68 15.32 0.79
N GLN A 42 -12.82 14.66 0.56
CA GLN A 42 -13.86 14.52 1.57
C GLN A 42 -13.36 13.64 2.72
N VAL A 43 -13.72 14.03 3.93
CA VAL A 43 -13.65 13.15 5.11
C VAL A 43 -15.08 12.75 5.44
N ARG A 44 -15.33 11.44 5.42
CA ARG A 44 -16.65 10.83 5.61
C ARG A 44 -16.68 10.03 6.90
N LEU A 45 -17.85 9.99 7.53
CA LEU A 45 -18.16 9.16 8.69
C LEU A 45 -19.47 8.45 8.38
N SER A 46 -19.44 7.12 8.29
CA SER A 46 -20.59 6.31 7.88
C SER A 46 -21.16 6.77 6.52
N GLY A 47 -20.27 7.15 5.59
CA GLY A 47 -20.63 7.67 4.27
C GLY A 47 -21.09 9.13 4.21
N ILE A 48 -21.24 9.83 5.33
CA ILE A 48 -21.66 11.24 5.38
C ILE A 48 -20.45 12.16 5.46
N VAL A 49 -20.42 13.24 4.67
CA VAL A 49 -19.30 14.19 4.67
C VAL A 49 -19.27 15.04 5.95
N VAL A 50 -18.31 14.75 6.81
CA VAL A 50 -18.07 15.39 8.11
C VAL A 50 -16.87 16.33 8.12
N GLY A 51 -16.08 16.37 7.04
CA GLY A 51 -14.90 17.21 6.98
C GLY A 51 -14.18 17.18 5.64
N LYS A 52 -12.95 17.66 5.65
CA LYS A 52 -12.06 17.70 4.47
C LYS A 52 -10.59 17.56 4.85
N VAL A 53 -9.78 17.09 3.90
CA VAL A 53 -8.32 17.12 4.04
C VAL A 53 -7.82 18.56 3.93
N ALA A 54 -7.10 19.01 4.95
CA ALA A 54 -6.66 20.40 5.13
C ALA A 54 -5.14 20.57 5.02
N GLY A 55 -4.36 19.49 4.90
CA GLY A 55 -2.92 19.60 4.71
C GLY A 55 -2.17 18.28 4.79
N TYR A 56 -0.90 18.35 4.40
CA TYR A 56 0.03 17.22 4.36
C TYR A 56 1.38 17.67 4.90
N LYS A 57 2.02 16.79 5.67
CA LYS A 57 3.42 16.91 6.08
C LYS A 57 4.06 15.52 6.04
N LEU A 58 5.38 15.45 5.93
CA LEU A 58 6.12 14.21 6.16
C LEU A 58 6.67 14.23 7.59
N ASP A 59 6.63 13.07 8.24
CA ASP A 59 7.40 12.84 9.47
C ASP A 59 8.84 12.43 9.16
N ASP A 60 9.67 12.32 10.21
CA ASP A 60 11.08 11.93 10.08
C ASP A 60 11.28 10.51 9.51
N SER A 61 10.23 9.69 9.51
CA SER A 61 10.19 8.34 8.93
C SER A 61 9.56 8.31 7.54
N TYR A 62 9.43 9.46 6.87
CA TYR A 62 8.84 9.61 5.54
C TYR A 62 7.38 9.14 5.43
N ARG A 63 6.64 9.13 6.53
CA ARG A 63 5.19 8.87 6.51
C ARG A 63 4.44 10.18 6.34
N ALA A 64 3.33 10.13 5.62
CA ALA A 64 2.46 11.27 5.39
C ALA A 64 1.57 11.52 6.60
N ILE A 65 1.82 12.61 7.32
CA ILE A 65 0.90 13.18 8.31
C ILE A 65 -0.13 14.02 7.55
N VAL A 66 -1.37 13.56 7.53
CA VAL A 66 -2.51 14.24 6.91
C VAL A 66 -3.29 14.98 7.99
N THR A 67 -3.51 16.27 7.78
CA THR A 67 -4.38 17.09 8.64
C THR A 67 -5.81 17.02 8.11
N LEU A 68 -6.74 16.59 8.97
CA LEU A 68 -8.16 16.49 8.68
C LEU A 68 -8.89 17.57 9.43
N ARG A 69 -9.66 18.40 8.73
CA ARG A 69 -10.52 19.39 9.38
C ARG A 69 -11.95 18.88 9.42
N LEU A 70 -12.47 18.68 10.63
CA LEU A 70 -13.80 18.17 10.91
C LEU A 70 -14.75 19.31 11.27
N LYS A 71 -16.01 19.16 10.89
CA LYS A 71 -17.10 20.08 11.25
C LYS A 71 -17.32 20.07 12.78
N PRO A 72 -17.81 21.18 13.36
CA PRO A 72 -18.18 21.23 14.77
C PRO A 72 -19.30 20.23 15.06
N GLY A 73 -19.28 19.64 16.25
CA GLY A 73 -20.26 18.64 16.69
C GLY A 73 -19.98 17.20 16.24
N VAL A 74 -18.92 16.98 15.45
CA VAL A 74 -18.44 15.62 15.15
C VAL A 74 -17.59 15.15 16.33
N GLU A 75 -18.00 14.09 17.00
CA GLU A 75 -17.23 13.45 18.06
C GLU A 75 -16.70 12.10 17.59
N LEU A 76 -15.44 11.83 17.88
CA LEU A 76 -14.76 10.58 17.50
C LEU A 76 -14.20 9.93 18.76
N PRO A 77 -14.51 8.65 19.04
CA PRO A 77 -13.81 7.88 20.05
C PRO A 77 -12.29 7.87 19.83
N LYS A 78 -11.49 7.80 20.90
CA LYS A 78 -10.02 7.79 20.80
C LYS A 78 -9.45 6.64 19.96
N ASP A 79 -10.13 5.50 19.94
CA ASP A 79 -9.78 4.31 19.16
C ASP A 79 -10.38 4.31 17.75
N SER A 80 -10.89 5.45 17.28
CA SER A 80 -11.33 5.60 15.90
C SER A 80 -10.20 5.30 14.91
N SER A 81 -10.58 4.88 13.71
CA SER A 81 -9.67 4.60 12.61
C SER A 81 -9.90 5.54 11.43
N ALA A 82 -8.86 5.82 10.64
CA ALA A 82 -8.95 6.58 9.40
C ALA A 82 -8.43 5.75 8.22
N LEU A 83 -9.25 5.60 7.18
CA LEU A 83 -8.98 4.73 6.04
C LEU A 83 -9.02 5.55 4.75
N ILE A 84 -8.05 5.38 3.86
CA ILE A 84 -8.11 6.00 2.52
C ILE A 84 -8.86 5.07 1.57
N HIS A 85 -10.08 5.45 1.20
CA HIS A 85 -10.91 4.74 0.23
C HIS A 85 -10.94 5.45 -1.11
N THR A 86 -11.32 4.70 -2.15
CA THR A 86 -11.62 5.21 -3.48
C THR A 86 -13.14 5.26 -3.64
N ASP A 87 -13.69 6.34 -4.19
CA ASP A 87 -15.12 6.40 -4.53
C ASP A 87 -15.39 5.48 -5.73
N GLY A 88 -16.04 4.34 -5.51
CA GLY A 88 -16.14 3.27 -6.49
C GLY A 88 -14.78 2.67 -6.88
N LEU A 89 -14.65 2.22 -8.13
CA LEU A 89 -13.42 1.57 -8.61
C LEU A 89 -12.33 2.56 -9.06
N LEU A 90 -12.72 3.70 -9.62
CA LEU A 90 -11.82 4.66 -10.28
C LEU A 90 -12.08 6.12 -9.89
N GLY A 91 -12.93 6.37 -8.89
CA GLY A 91 -13.24 7.73 -8.47
C GLY A 91 -12.13 8.40 -7.67
N ALA A 92 -12.43 9.60 -7.18
CA ALA A 92 -11.53 10.31 -6.30
C ALA A 92 -11.36 9.56 -4.97
N LYS A 93 -10.20 9.69 -4.34
CA LYS A 93 -9.99 9.14 -3.00
C LYS A 93 -10.53 10.08 -1.93
N TYR A 94 -10.98 9.47 -0.85
CA TYR A 94 -11.52 10.15 0.32
C TYR A 94 -11.07 9.42 1.58
N ILE A 95 -11.22 10.07 2.73
CA ILE A 95 -10.95 9.42 4.02
C ILE A 95 -12.28 8.99 4.63
N GLU A 96 -12.41 7.71 4.94
CA GLU A 96 -13.48 7.18 5.79
C GLU A 96 -12.98 7.13 7.23
N LEU A 97 -13.75 7.71 8.15
CA LEU A 97 -13.56 7.58 9.58
C LEU A 97 -14.45 6.46 10.09
N GLN A 98 -13.87 5.56 10.87
CA GLN A 98 -14.59 4.49 11.54
C GLN A 98 -14.52 4.71 13.05
N PRO A 99 -15.64 4.96 13.73
CA PRO A 99 -15.64 5.15 15.17
C PRO A 99 -15.34 3.81 15.86
N GLY A 100 -14.53 3.87 16.90
CA GLY A 100 -14.30 2.72 17.78
C GLY A 100 -15.30 2.69 18.94
N GLY A 101 -14.92 2.03 20.03
CA GLY A 101 -15.75 1.83 21.22
C GLY A 101 -15.23 2.50 22.49
N ASP A 102 -14.17 3.32 22.40
CA ASP A 102 -13.64 4.04 23.56
C ASP A 102 -14.68 5.02 24.12
N ALA A 103 -14.78 5.09 25.46
CA ALA A 103 -15.67 6.01 26.14
C ALA A 103 -15.17 7.47 26.06
N GLU A 104 -13.88 7.66 25.83
CA GLU A 104 -13.27 8.96 25.69
C GLU A 104 -13.16 9.38 24.22
N ASN A 105 -13.51 10.65 23.98
CA ASN A 105 -13.38 11.26 22.66
C ASN A 105 -11.96 11.77 22.38
N LEU A 106 -11.58 11.71 21.10
CA LEU A 106 -10.38 12.29 20.54
C LEU A 106 -10.46 13.82 20.62
N LYS A 107 -9.44 14.45 21.21
CA LYS A 107 -9.36 15.90 21.34
C LYS A 107 -8.87 16.55 20.06
N ALA A 108 -9.25 17.81 19.86
CA ALA A 108 -8.71 18.64 18.80
C ALA A 108 -7.17 18.70 18.84
N GLY A 109 -6.54 18.58 17.68
CA GLY A 109 -5.09 18.56 17.48
C GLY A 109 -4.44 17.19 17.67
N ASN A 110 -5.15 16.21 18.24
CA ASN A 110 -4.61 14.87 18.47
C ASN A 110 -4.58 14.04 17.18
N ALA A 111 -3.83 12.94 17.24
CA ALA A 111 -3.69 12.01 16.14
C ALA A 111 -4.61 10.79 16.32
N ILE A 112 -5.18 10.34 15.22
CA ILE A 112 -5.86 9.06 15.08
C ILE A 112 -4.81 7.96 15.09
N THR A 113 -4.97 6.97 15.96
CA THR A 113 -3.97 5.91 16.20
C THR A 113 -3.96 4.87 15.09
N TYR A 114 -5.14 4.53 14.57
CA TYR A 114 -5.32 3.47 13.59
C TYR A 114 -5.56 4.04 12.19
N THR A 115 -4.69 3.67 11.26
CA THR A 115 -4.75 4.17 9.89
C THR A 115 -4.61 3.04 8.88
N GLN A 116 -5.41 3.09 7.83
CA GLN A 116 -5.26 2.20 6.68
C GLN A 116 -4.82 3.00 5.46
N ASP A 117 -3.67 2.61 4.91
CA ASP A 117 -3.07 3.21 3.73
C ASP A 117 -3.95 3.06 2.50
N SER A 118 -3.70 3.90 1.49
CA SER A 118 -4.35 3.73 0.21
C SER A 118 -3.91 2.43 -0.48
N VAL A 119 -4.87 1.74 -1.10
CA VAL A 119 -4.59 0.61 -1.99
C VAL A 119 -4.48 1.12 -3.42
N ASP A 120 -3.37 0.77 -4.07
CA ASP A 120 -3.17 0.96 -5.50
C ASP A 120 -3.67 -0.28 -6.26
N LEU A 121 -4.51 -0.06 -7.27
CA LEU A 121 -5.10 -1.12 -8.07
C LEU A 121 -4.04 -1.85 -8.92
N VAL A 122 -3.06 -1.12 -9.45
CA VAL A 122 -1.98 -1.68 -10.27
C VAL A 122 -1.13 -2.61 -9.41
N ASP A 123 -0.76 -2.18 -8.21
CA ASP A 123 -0.01 -3.02 -7.26
C ASP A 123 -0.78 -4.29 -6.89
N LEU A 124 -2.11 -4.21 -6.77
CA LEU A 124 -2.93 -5.38 -6.51
C LEU A 124 -2.94 -6.36 -7.69
N LEU A 125 -3.04 -5.85 -8.92
CA LEU A 125 -2.97 -6.66 -10.13
C LEU A 125 -1.61 -7.35 -10.27
N GLU A 126 -0.52 -6.63 -10.00
CA GLU A 126 0.84 -7.19 -10.02
C GLU A 126 1.00 -8.30 -8.99
N LYS A 127 0.48 -8.11 -7.76
CA LYS A 127 0.46 -9.16 -6.73
C LYS A 127 -0.31 -10.40 -7.20
N ILE A 128 -1.46 -10.22 -7.84
CA ILE A 128 -2.27 -11.34 -8.37
C ILE A 128 -1.52 -12.10 -9.46
N VAL A 129 -0.93 -11.39 -10.43
CA VAL A 129 -0.13 -12.00 -11.51
C VAL A 129 1.10 -12.72 -10.94
N GLY A 130 1.77 -12.10 -9.97
CA GLY A 130 2.92 -12.67 -9.28
C GLY A 130 2.56 -13.97 -8.55
N MET A 131 1.44 -13.99 -7.82
CA MET A 131 0.92 -15.19 -7.17
C MET A 131 0.59 -16.30 -8.18
N ALA A 132 -0.01 -15.96 -9.32
CA ALA A 132 -0.30 -16.93 -10.38
C ALA A 132 0.98 -17.53 -10.99
N LYS A 133 2.00 -16.70 -11.23
CA LYS A 133 3.31 -17.15 -11.71
C LYS A 133 4.02 -18.06 -10.70
N ALA A 134 4.00 -17.69 -9.42
CA ALA A 134 4.59 -18.47 -8.34
C ALA A 134 3.94 -19.86 -8.23
N ARG A 135 2.60 -19.94 -8.22
CA ARG A 135 1.88 -21.22 -8.21
C ARG A 135 2.21 -22.11 -9.40
N ARG A 136 2.34 -21.52 -10.60
CA ARG A 136 2.76 -22.27 -11.81
C ARG A 136 4.17 -22.83 -11.67
N ALA A 137 5.10 -22.05 -11.13
CA ALA A 137 6.48 -22.49 -10.92
C ALA A 137 6.57 -23.64 -9.91
N GLU A 138 5.85 -23.55 -8.79
CA GLU A 138 5.75 -24.61 -7.79
C GLU A 138 5.17 -25.91 -8.37
N PHE A 139 4.10 -25.80 -9.16
CA PHE A 139 3.50 -26.95 -9.82
C PHE A 139 4.47 -27.60 -10.83
N ALA A 140 5.17 -26.80 -11.63
CA ALA A 140 6.17 -27.31 -12.57
C ALA A 140 7.33 -28.04 -11.86
N LYS A 141 7.79 -27.52 -10.71
CA LYS A 141 8.81 -28.17 -9.89
C LYS A 141 8.32 -29.50 -9.30
N SER A 142 7.05 -29.57 -8.89
CA SER A 142 6.45 -30.80 -8.36
C SER A 142 6.29 -31.91 -9.42
N LEU A 143 6.24 -31.54 -10.69
CA LEU A 143 6.14 -32.46 -11.84
C LEU A 143 7.50 -32.91 -12.38
N ALA A 144 8.61 -32.34 -11.90
CA ALA A 144 9.94 -32.73 -12.35
C ALA A 144 10.21 -34.19 -11.90
N PRO A 145 10.60 -35.10 -12.81
CA PRO A 145 10.95 -36.48 -12.45
C PRO A 145 12.04 -36.47 -11.37
N PRO A 146 12.04 -37.44 -10.43
CA PRO A 146 13.18 -37.61 -9.52
C PRO A 146 14.44 -37.75 -10.38
N ALA A 147 15.51 -37.05 -9.98
CA ALA A 147 16.79 -37.13 -10.67
C ALA A 147 17.11 -38.61 -10.94
N ALA A 148 17.28 -38.96 -12.21
CA ALA A 148 17.56 -40.34 -12.61
C ALA A 148 18.73 -40.86 -11.75
N PRO A 149 18.65 -42.09 -11.21
CA PRO A 149 19.77 -42.65 -10.48
C PRO A 149 21.01 -42.52 -11.36
N GLU A 150 22.09 -41.96 -10.81
CA GLU A 150 23.38 -41.89 -11.50
C GLU A 150 23.68 -43.28 -12.07
N PRO A 151 24.12 -43.37 -13.34
CA PRO A 151 24.38 -44.66 -13.95
C PRO A 151 25.36 -45.40 -13.06
N GLU A 152 24.89 -46.50 -12.47
CA GLU A 152 25.67 -47.40 -11.63
C GLU A 152 26.89 -47.80 -12.46
N VAL A 153 28.06 -47.28 -12.08
CA VAL A 153 29.31 -47.53 -12.78
C VAL A 153 29.59 -49.02 -12.61
N LEU A 154 29.21 -49.82 -13.61
CA LEU A 154 29.47 -51.25 -13.62
C LEU A 154 30.97 -51.46 -13.32
N PRO A 155 31.33 -52.24 -12.30
CA PRO A 155 32.72 -52.49 -11.99
C PRO A 155 33.38 -53.09 -13.23
N SER A 156 34.47 -52.46 -13.68
CA SER A 156 35.26 -52.94 -14.81
C SER A 156 35.73 -54.37 -14.50
N LEU A 157 35.38 -55.32 -15.37
CA LEU A 157 35.81 -56.71 -15.24
C LEU A 157 37.34 -56.77 -15.21
N PRO A 158 37.96 -57.49 -14.27
CA PRO A 158 39.40 -57.67 -14.25
C PRO A 158 39.84 -58.40 -15.52
N SER A 159 40.85 -57.84 -16.20
CA SER A 159 41.55 -58.48 -17.31
C SER A 159 42.35 -59.66 -16.77
N THR A 160 41.81 -60.87 -16.90
CA THR A 160 42.56 -62.10 -16.60
C THR A 160 43.47 -62.40 -17.79
N GLY A 161 44.70 -61.91 -17.76
CA GLY A 161 45.77 -62.39 -18.65
C GLY A 161 46.11 -63.86 -18.35
N PRO A 162 46.48 -64.68 -19.35
CA PRO A 162 46.82 -66.07 -19.12
C PRO A 162 48.17 -66.18 -18.40
N THR A 163 48.13 -66.60 -17.14
CA THR A 163 49.32 -67.02 -16.37
C THR A 163 49.87 -68.31 -16.99
N LEU A 164 50.97 -68.19 -17.74
CA LEU A 164 51.73 -69.32 -18.27
C LEU A 164 52.28 -70.17 -17.11
N LEU A 165 51.84 -71.42 -17.05
CA LEU A 165 52.41 -72.48 -16.24
C LEU A 165 53.84 -72.77 -16.71
N GLN A 166 54.86 -72.18 -16.07
CA GLN A 166 56.20 -72.74 -16.09
C GLN A 166 56.30 -73.86 -15.05
N GLY A 167 55.99 -75.07 -15.51
CA GLY A 167 56.27 -76.32 -14.82
C GLY A 167 57.70 -76.79 -15.08
N ARG A 168 58.54 -76.58 -14.06
CA ARG A 168 59.68 -77.39 -13.59
C ARG A 168 59.88 -78.77 -14.22
N SER A 169 61.13 -79.09 -14.58
CA SER A 169 61.74 -80.45 -14.55
C SER A 169 63.26 -80.34 -14.76
N PRO A 170 64.03 -81.37 -14.34
CA PRO A 170 65.07 -81.29 -13.29
C PRO A 170 66.44 -80.76 -13.70
#